data_AF-A0AAD4CD78-F1
#
_entry.id   AF-A0AAD4CD78-F1
#
_cell.length_a   1.000
_cell.length_b   1.000
_cell.length_c   1.000
_cell.angle_alpha   90.00
_cell.angle_beta   90.00
_cell.angle_gamma   90.00
#
_symmetry.space_group_name_H-M   'P 1'
#
loop_
_entity.id
_entity.type
_entity.pdbx_description
1 polymer ?
#
loop_
_entity_poly.entity_id
_entity_poly.type
_entity_poly.pdbx_seq_one_letter_code
_entity_poly.pdbx_strand_id
1 'polypeptide(L)'
;MSHQLSIEISGAGEDPNHRSHWAFAVHQPSSRTGDLLHVRVLDLDRLWYGFEFRRGTRLGAMQGVGLCKLAPLDARQRQHAEELIRNEPPPTDGKRKCQDWIVDALIALEVEELVPGGTAEFWSRMVGKPARLVCEAVGGDWTSF
;
A
#
# COMPACT_ATOMS: atom_id res chain seq x y z
N MET A 1 11.16 -13.77 13.53
CA MET A 1 11.79 -13.09 12.38
C MET A 1 11.09 -11.76 12.17
N SER A 2 11.84 -10.70 11.88
CA SER A 2 11.28 -9.38 11.59
C SER A 2 10.80 -9.32 10.14
N HIS A 3 9.64 -8.70 9.93
CA HIS A 3 9.07 -8.38 8.62
C HIS A 3 9.07 -6.87 8.43
N GLN A 4 8.98 -6.42 7.20
CA GLN A 4 8.82 -5.03 6.83
C GLN A 4 7.42 -4.85 6.25
N LEU A 5 6.67 -3.91 6.82
CA LEU A 5 5.47 -3.36 6.19
C LEU A 5 5.86 -2.19 5.28
N SER A 6 5.35 -2.22 4.06
CA SER A 6 5.63 -1.25 3.02
C SER A 6 4.40 -0.97 2.17
N ILE A 7 4.44 0.11 1.39
CA ILE A 7 3.53 0.36 0.28
C ILE A 7 4.29 0.13 -1.03
N GLU A 8 3.85 -0.85 -1.82
CA GLU A 8 4.28 -1.03 -3.21
C GLU A 8 3.48 -0.07 -4.09
N ILE A 9 4.18 0.69 -4.93
CA ILE A 9 3.59 1.58 -5.92
C ILE A 9 3.81 0.99 -7.30
N SER A 10 2.71 0.78 -8.03
CA SER A 10 2.70 0.21 -9.38
C SER A 10 2.20 1.23 -10.39
N GLY A 11 2.89 1.35 -11.52
CA GLY A 11 2.63 2.34 -12.56
C GLY A 11 3.10 3.76 -12.20
N ALA A 12 3.51 4.52 -13.21
CA ALA A 12 4.10 5.85 -13.02
C ALA A 12 3.11 6.91 -12.50
N GLY A 13 1.82 6.78 -12.85
CA GLY A 13 0.78 7.71 -12.40
C GLY A 13 0.85 9.11 -13.00
N GLU A 14 1.59 9.29 -14.10
CA GLU A 14 1.71 10.59 -14.79
C GLU A 14 0.45 10.97 -15.58
N ASP A 15 -0.40 9.99 -15.90
CA ASP A 15 -1.71 10.24 -16.50
C ASP A 15 -2.77 10.35 -15.40
N PRO A 16 -3.53 11.47 -15.31
CA PRO A 16 -4.58 11.64 -14.31
C PRO A 16 -5.70 10.60 -14.39
N ASN A 17 -5.89 9.96 -15.55
CA ASN A 17 -6.83 8.86 -15.77
C ASN A 17 -6.22 7.49 -15.43
N HIS A 18 -4.90 7.36 -15.49
CA HIS A 18 -4.16 6.12 -15.17
C HIS A 18 -3.18 6.35 -14.01
N ARG A 19 -3.77 6.57 -12.83
CA ARG A 19 -3.05 6.78 -11.57
C ARG A 19 -2.25 5.56 -11.15
N SER A 20 -1.22 5.77 -10.34
CA SER A 20 -0.49 4.67 -9.72
C SER A 20 -1.41 3.85 -8.82
N HIS A 21 -1.27 2.53 -8.90
CA HIS A 21 -1.92 1.59 -7.99
C HIS A 21 -1.04 1.38 -6.75
N TRP A 22 -1.65 1.30 -5.58
CA TRP A 22 -0.96 1.07 -4.31
C TRP A 22 -1.39 -0.26 -3.68
N ALA A 23 -0.44 -0.95 -3.07
CA ALA A 23 -0.65 -2.19 -2.34
C ALA A 23 0.17 -2.17 -1.05
N PHE A 24 -0.35 -2.73 0.04
CA PHE A 24 0.50 -3.08 1.16
C PHE A 24 1.34 -4.30 0.81
N ALA A 25 2.61 -4.25 1.19
CA ALA A 25 3.54 -5.35 1.05
C ALA A 25 4.12 -5.71 2.42
N VAL A 26 4.00 -6.98 2.79
CA VAL A 26 4.63 -7.55 3.99
C VAL A 26 5.65 -8.59 3.56
N HIS A 27 6.92 -8.36 3.88
CA HIS A 27 8.00 -9.23 3.42
C HIS A 27 9.14 -9.26 4.45
N GLN A 28 10.00 -10.28 4.35
CA GLN A 28 11.27 -10.22 5.04
C GLN A 28 12.20 -9.26 4.30
N PRO A 29 12.97 -8.38 4.97
CA PRO A 29 13.80 -7.37 4.30
C PRO A 29 14.77 -7.90 3.24
N SER A 30 15.27 -9.13 3.40
CA SER A 30 16.17 -9.78 2.45
C SER A 30 15.45 -10.53 1.31
N SER A 31 14.13 -10.67 1.39
CA SER A 31 13.33 -11.41 0.43
C SER A 31 12.79 -10.50 -0.67
N ARG A 32 12.88 -10.96 -1.92
CA ARG A 32 12.20 -10.31 -3.07
C ARG A 32 10.76 -10.77 -3.25
N THR A 33 10.29 -11.60 -2.33
CA THR A 33 8.96 -12.21 -2.34
C THR A 33 8.27 -11.87 -1.01
N GLY A 34 7.01 -11.48 -1.08
CA GLY A 34 6.21 -11.10 0.08
C GLY A 34 4.72 -11.34 -0.14
N ASP A 35 3.96 -10.98 0.87
CA ASP A 35 2.51 -10.98 0.80
C ASP A 35 2.04 -9.58 0.37
N LEU A 36 1.17 -9.52 -0.64
CA LEU A 36 0.56 -8.28 -1.12
C LEU A 36 -0.91 -8.23 -0.74
N LEU A 37 -1.33 -7.13 -0.13
CA LEU A 37 -2.72 -6.84 0.23
C LEU A 37 -3.14 -5.57 -0.51
N HIS A 38 -4.14 -5.69 -1.37
CA HIS A 38 -4.57 -4.55 -2.20
C HIS A 38 -6.02 -4.66 -2.61
N VAL A 39 -6.57 -3.55 -3.09
CA VAL A 39 -7.89 -3.54 -3.72
C VAL A 39 -7.75 -3.40 -5.23
N ARG A 40 -8.24 -4.38 -5.97
CA ARG A 40 -8.22 -4.39 -7.45
C ARG A 40 -9.47 -3.71 -8.00
N VAL A 41 -9.34 -3.01 -9.11
CA VAL A 41 -10.49 -2.44 -9.83
C VAL A 41 -11.35 -3.59 -10.34
N LEU A 42 -12.63 -3.60 -9.99
CA LEU A 42 -13.65 -4.50 -10.54
C LEU A 42 -14.44 -3.81 -11.66
N ASP A 43 -14.74 -2.52 -11.48
CA ASP A 43 -15.43 -1.68 -12.45
C ASP A 43 -14.85 -0.26 -12.36
N LEU A 44 -14.19 0.21 -13.42
CA LEU A 44 -13.52 1.50 -13.43
C LEU A 44 -14.52 2.66 -13.54
N ASP A 45 -15.60 2.48 -14.30
CA ASP A 45 -16.62 3.51 -14.51
C ASP A 45 -17.40 3.78 -13.21
N ARG A 46 -17.64 2.72 -12.44
CA ARG A 46 -18.29 2.80 -11.12
C ARG A 46 -17.32 2.97 -9.96
N LEU A 47 -16.01 2.96 -10.21
CA LEU A 47 -14.96 2.92 -9.19
C LEU A 47 -15.26 1.88 -8.09
N TRP A 48 -15.58 0.67 -8.52
CA TRP A 48 -15.78 -0.46 -7.61
C TRP A 48 -14.49 -1.24 -7.49
N TYR A 49 -14.15 -1.56 -6.25
CA TYR A 49 -12.94 -2.29 -5.94
C TYR A 49 -13.26 -3.57 -5.17
N GLY A 50 -12.39 -4.56 -5.32
CA GLY A 50 -12.45 -5.82 -4.59
C GLY A 50 -11.13 -6.07 -3.87
N PHE A 51 -11.20 -6.50 -2.62
CA PHE A 51 -10.01 -6.91 -1.89
C PHE A 51 -9.39 -8.15 -2.53
N GLU A 52 -8.06 -8.16 -2.66
CA GLU A 52 -7.28 -9.28 -3.10
C GLU A 52 -6.05 -9.45 -2.20
N PHE A 53 -5.82 -10.69 -1.77
CA PHE A 53 -4.64 -11.07 -1.01
C PHE A 53 -3.78 -12.06 -1.79
N ARG A 54 -2.55 -11.68 -2.09
CA ARG A 54 -1.61 -12.52 -2.85
C ARG A 54 -0.44 -12.92 -1.96
N ARG A 55 -0.36 -14.20 -1.60
CA ARG A 55 0.77 -14.73 -0.84
C ARG A 55 1.95 -15.04 -1.73
N GLY A 56 3.16 -14.84 -1.20
CA GLY A 56 4.38 -15.28 -1.87
C GLY A 56 4.57 -14.66 -3.26
N THR A 57 4.16 -13.41 -3.45
CA THR A 57 4.28 -12.69 -4.71
C THR A 57 5.64 -12.02 -4.82
N ARG A 58 6.25 -12.09 -6.00
CA ARG A 58 7.47 -11.33 -6.30
C ARG A 58 7.15 -9.84 -6.29
N LEU A 59 7.81 -9.09 -5.40
CA LEU A 59 7.67 -7.64 -5.32
C LEU A 59 8.09 -7.01 -6.64
N GLY A 60 7.31 -6.04 -7.11
CA GLY A 60 7.53 -5.36 -8.39
C GLY A 60 6.98 -6.07 -9.64
N ALA A 61 6.43 -7.28 -9.52
CA ALA A 61 5.96 -8.07 -10.68
C ALA A 61 4.75 -7.46 -11.43
N MET A 62 4.09 -6.44 -10.88
CA MET A 62 2.90 -5.78 -11.44
C MET A 62 3.17 -4.36 -11.93
N GLN A 63 4.26 -4.16 -12.67
CA GLN A 63 4.78 -2.82 -13.03
C GLN A 63 5.10 -1.99 -11.77
N GLY A 64 5.63 -2.64 -10.73
CA GLY A 64 6.07 -1.93 -9.54
C GLY A 64 7.18 -0.96 -9.92
N VAL A 65 7.00 0.29 -9.52
CA VAL A 65 7.97 1.37 -9.69
C VAL A 65 8.88 1.44 -8.47
N GLY A 66 8.33 1.20 -7.28
CA GLY A 66 9.11 1.07 -6.07
C GLY A 66 8.29 0.71 -4.85
N LEU A 67 9.00 0.63 -3.74
CA LEU A 67 8.54 0.15 -2.45
C LEU A 67 8.88 1.19 -1.38
N CYS A 68 7.88 1.63 -0.64
CA CYS A 68 8.03 2.62 0.42
C CYS A 68 7.97 1.91 1.78
N LYS A 69 9.02 1.99 2.58
CA LYS A 69 9.04 1.41 3.94
C LYS A 69 8.15 2.23 4.89
N LEU A 70 7.38 1.53 5.71
CA LEU A 70 6.53 2.13 6.75
C LEU A 70 7.05 1.78 8.14
N ALA A 71 7.12 0.49 8.47
CA ALA A 71 7.52 0.04 9.79
C ALA A 71 8.08 -1.39 9.76
N PRO A 72 9.10 -1.70 10.58
CA PRO A 72 9.44 -3.07 10.91
C PRO A 72 8.37 -3.67 11.83
N LEU A 73 8.04 -4.94 11.62
CA LEU A 73 7.04 -5.68 12.39
C LEU A 73 7.65 -6.99 12.89
N ASP A 74 7.37 -7.35 14.14
CA ASP A 74 7.58 -8.73 14.58
C ASP A 74 6.52 -9.69 14.00
N ALA A 75 6.58 -10.97 14.37
CA ALA A 75 5.65 -11.97 13.84
C ALA A 75 4.19 -11.74 14.27
N ARG A 76 3.96 -11.25 15.50
CA ARG A 76 2.62 -10.97 16.04
C ARG A 76 2.07 -9.69 15.42
N GLN A 77 2.88 -8.64 15.36
CA GLN A 77 2.55 -7.38 14.70
C GLN A 77 2.24 -7.57 13.22
N ARG A 78 3.01 -8.42 12.52
CA ARG A 78 2.70 -8.81 11.13
C ARG A 78 1.29 -9.37 11.01
N GLN A 79 0.97 -10.39 11.81
CA GLN A 79 -0.33 -11.05 11.72
C GLN A 79 -1.45 -10.03 12.01
N HIS A 80 -1.26 -9.20 13.03
CA HIS A 80 -2.22 -8.18 13.41
C HIS A 80 -2.42 -7.12 12.32
N ALA A 81 -1.34 -6.63 11.70
CA ALA A 81 -1.39 -5.71 10.57
C ALA A 81 -2.16 -6.32 9.38
N GLU A 82 -1.86 -7.58 9.03
CA GLU A 82 -2.58 -8.27 7.95
C GLU A 82 -4.07 -8.43 8.25
N GLU A 83 -4.45 -8.70 9.50
CA GLU A 83 -5.84 -8.81 9.93
C GLU A 83 -6.57 -7.46 9.81
N LEU A 84 -5.97 -6.37 10.30
CA LEU A 84 -6.55 -5.03 10.20
C LEU A 84 -6.73 -4.61 8.74
N ILE A 85 -5.70 -4.76 7.91
CA ILE A 85 -5.75 -4.41 6.49
C ILE A 85 -6.84 -5.22 5.76
N ARG A 86 -7.00 -6.52 6.08
CA ARG A 86 -8.04 -7.36 5.47
C ARG A 86 -9.46 -6.96 5.89
N ASN A 87 -9.60 -6.42 7.09
CA ASN A 87 -10.91 -6.00 7.61
C ASN A 87 -11.34 -4.63 7.07
N GLU A 88 -10.43 -3.85 6.47
CA GLU A 88 -10.78 -2.57 5.85
C GLU A 88 -11.62 -2.78 4.58
N PRO A 89 -12.89 -2.33 4.54
CA PRO A 89 -13.77 -2.59 3.42
C PRO A 89 -13.30 -1.89 2.14
N PRO A 90 -13.27 -2.59 0.98
CA PRO A 90 -13.00 -1.96 -0.29
C PRO A 90 -14.00 -0.85 -0.62
N PRO A 91 -13.55 0.25 -1.24
CA PRO A 91 -14.45 1.32 -1.65
C PRO A 91 -15.39 0.86 -2.76
N THR A 92 -16.67 1.19 -2.60
CA THR A 92 -17.77 0.86 -3.54
C THR A 92 -18.71 2.05 -3.78
N ASP A 93 -18.31 3.24 -3.33
CA ASP A 93 -19.13 4.45 -3.30
C ASP A 93 -19.04 5.31 -4.57
N GLY A 94 -18.25 4.87 -5.57
CA GLY A 94 -18.06 5.62 -6.81
C GLY A 94 -17.20 6.87 -6.67
N LYS A 95 -16.53 7.07 -5.53
CA LYS A 95 -15.76 8.30 -5.23
C LYS A 95 -14.34 7.98 -4.80
N ARG A 96 -14.17 7.06 -3.85
CA ARG A 96 -12.87 6.68 -3.29
C ARG A 96 -12.09 5.80 -4.26
N LYS A 97 -10.78 5.97 -4.27
CA LYS A 97 -9.79 5.27 -5.10
C LYS A 97 -9.13 4.16 -4.30
N CYS A 98 -8.33 3.31 -4.95
CA CYS A 98 -7.49 2.32 -4.24
C CYS A 98 -6.49 2.96 -3.27
N GLN A 99 -6.01 4.17 -3.57
CA GLN A 99 -5.10 4.93 -2.71
C GLN A 99 -5.79 5.42 -1.44
N ASP A 100 -7.07 5.78 -1.52
CA ASP A 100 -7.85 6.19 -0.36
C ASP A 100 -8.04 5.00 0.61
N TRP A 101 -8.25 3.78 0.08
CA TRP A 101 -8.31 2.56 0.89
C TRP A 101 -7.01 2.29 1.66
N ILE A 102 -5.85 2.58 1.06
CA ILE A 102 -4.57 2.50 1.78
C ILE A 102 -4.53 3.48 2.95
N VAL A 103 -5.02 4.72 2.75
CA VAL A 103 -5.07 5.73 3.80
C VAL A 103 -6.02 5.31 4.92
N ASP A 104 -7.21 4.80 4.58
CA ASP A 104 -8.19 4.30 5.56
C ASP A 104 -7.57 3.17 6.43
N ALA A 105 -6.90 2.21 5.80
CA ALA A 105 -6.19 1.14 6.52
C ALA A 105 -5.01 1.67 7.35
N LEU A 106 -4.28 2.69 6.87
CA LEU A 106 -3.19 3.32 7.64
C LEU A 106 -3.71 3.98 8.92
N ILE A 107 -4.91 4.56 8.92
CA ILE A 107 -5.52 5.11 10.14
C ILE A 107 -5.71 4.00 11.18
N ALA A 108 -6.22 2.84 10.79
CA ALA A 108 -6.37 1.70 11.70
C ALA A 108 -5.01 1.18 12.21
N LEU A 109 -4.01 1.10 11.34
CA LEU A 109 -2.65 0.70 11.72
C LEU A 109 -1.96 1.69 12.67
N GLU A 110 -2.23 2.99 12.53
CA GLU A 110 -1.73 4.03 13.44
C GLU A 110 -2.35 3.94 14.83
N VAL A 111 -3.67 3.74 14.90
CA VAL A 111 -4.40 3.60 16.17
C VAL A 111 -3.87 2.42 16.99
N GLU A 112 -3.48 1.33 16.31
CA GLU A 112 -2.90 0.14 16.92
C GLU A 112 -1.36 0.19 17.05
N GLU A 113 -0.75 1.36 16.81
CA GLU A 113 0.70 1.62 16.93
C GLU A 113 1.58 0.68 16.08
N LEU A 114 1.05 0.17 14.96
CA LEU A 114 1.78 -0.70 14.02
C LEU A 114 2.58 0.09 12.99
N VAL A 115 2.26 1.37 12.82
CA VAL A 115 3.05 2.35 12.05
C VAL A 115 3.22 3.62 12.88
N PRO A 116 4.24 4.45 12.60
CA PRO A 116 4.43 5.71 13.30
C PRO A 116 3.21 6.64 13.16
N GLY A 117 2.89 7.41 14.18
CA GLY A 117 1.83 8.43 14.09
C GLY A 117 2.15 9.50 13.04
N GLY A 118 1.13 9.89 12.25
CA GLY A 118 1.26 10.86 11.15
C GLY A 118 1.57 10.24 9.78
N THR A 119 1.78 8.92 9.70
CA THR A 119 1.83 8.13 8.48
C THR A 119 0.57 8.31 7.62
N ALA A 120 -0.64 8.14 8.15
CA ALA A 120 -1.89 8.29 7.41
C ALA A 120 -2.07 9.72 6.89
N GLU A 121 -1.76 10.73 7.71
CA GLU A 121 -1.78 12.13 7.30
C GLU A 121 -0.80 12.37 6.14
N PHE A 122 0.44 11.88 6.25
CA PHE A 122 1.42 11.98 5.18
C PHE A 122 0.92 11.36 3.88
N TRP A 123 0.40 10.13 3.93
CA TRP A 123 -0.07 9.40 2.75
C TRP A 123 -1.34 9.98 2.14
N SER A 124 -2.22 10.59 2.95
CA SER A 124 -3.38 11.33 2.44
C SER A 124 -2.98 12.47 1.50
N ARG A 125 -1.85 13.15 1.78
CA ARG A 125 -1.29 14.22 0.94
C ARG A 125 -0.60 13.68 -0.32
N MET A 126 -0.38 12.38 -0.40
CA MET A 126 0.22 11.70 -1.55
C MET A 126 -0.81 11.12 -2.51
N VAL A 127 -2.09 11.03 -2.11
CA VAL A 127 -3.17 10.52 -2.97
C VAL A 127 -3.22 11.30 -4.28
N GLY A 128 -3.28 10.56 -5.38
CA GLY A 128 -3.34 11.08 -6.74
C GLY A 128 -2.01 11.59 -7.30
N LYS A 129 -0.92 11.61 -6.53
CA LYS A 129 0.39 12.02 -7.04
C LYS A 129 1.05 10.90 -7.85
N PRO A 130 1.84 11.25 -8.89
CA PRO A 130 2.65 10.28 -9.62
C PRO A 130 3.75 9.69 -8.74
N ALA A 131 4.21 8.49 -9.10
CA ALA A 131 5.21 7.74 -8.36
C ALA A 131 6.51 8.54 -8.11
N ARG A 132 6.93 9.39 -9.06
CA ARG A 132 8.12 10.25 -8.89
C ARG A 132 7.98 11.22 -7.70
N LEU A 133 6.81 11.82 -7.52
CA LEU A 133 6.58 12.77 -6.43
C LEU A 133 6.44 12.04 -5.09
N VAL A 134 5.92 10.81 -5.10
CA VAL A 134 5.91 9.98 -3.89
C VAL A 134 7.33 9.55 -3.52
N CYS A 135 8.14 9.14 -4.48
CA CYS A 135 9.56 8.83 -4.29
C CYS A 135 10.33 10.02 -3.68
N GLU A 136 10.17 11.22 -4.24
CA GLU A 136 10.77 12.45 -3.71
C GLU A 136 10.33 12.74 -2.27
N ALA A 137 9.04 12.55 -1.95
CA ALA A 137 8.48 12.83 -0.63
C ALA A 137 8.90 11.80 0.43
N VAL A 138 8.99 10.52 0.07
CA VAL A 138 9.37 9.41 0.96
C VAL A 138 10.89 9.35 1.16
N GLY A 139 11.68 9.78 0.17
CA GLY A 139 13.13 9.92 0.28
C GLY A 139 13.84 8.61 0.58
N GLY A 140 14.55 8.53 1.71
CA GLY A 140 15.38 7.38 2.08
C GLY A 140 14.63 6.07 2.32
N ASP A 141 13.31 6.13 2.51
CA ASP A 141 12.45 4.96 2.69
C ASP A 141 11.97 4.35 1.37
N TRP A 142 12.33 4.98 0.23
CA TRP A 142 12.04 4.48 -1.10
C TRP A 142 13.07 3.43 -1.57
N THR A 143 12.60 2.36 -2.19
CA THR A 143 13.42 1.39 -2.92
C THR A 143 12.84 1.19 -4.32
N SER A 144 13.60 1.54 -5.37
CA SER A 144 13.19 1.32 -6.76
C SER A 144 13.29 -0.17 -7.15
N PHE A 145 12.43 -0.60 -8.07
CA PHE A 145 12.49 -1.94 -8.68
C PHE A 145 13.27 -1.98 -9.99
#